data_AF-A0A3D5QBP2-F1
#
_entry.id   AF-A0A3D5QBP2-F1
#
_cell.length_a   1.000
_cell.length_b   1.000
_cell.length_c   1.000
_cell.angle_alpha   90.00
_cell.angle_beta   90.00
_cell.angle_gamma   90.00
#
_symmetry.space_group_name_H-M   'P 1'
#
loop_
_entity.id
_entity.type
_entity.pdbx_description
1 polymer ?
#
loop_
_entity_poly.entity_id
_entity_poly.type
_entity_poly.pdbx_seq_one_letter_code
_entity_poly.pdbx_strand_id
1 'polypeptide(L)'
;RDLVVDEEISIGDFILSGGELAAAVIVDAVGRLIPGVLGDENSAEEESFSQDLLEFPHYTRPYEYRGLKVPDILRSGDHKKIEEWRRKESIKIT
;
A
#
# COMPACT_ATOMS: atom_id res chain seq x y z
N ARG A 1 5.62 -16.72 -30.28
CA ARG A 1 4.86 -16.46 -29.04
C ARG A 1 4.44 -17.81 -28.47
N ASP A 2 3.63 -18.57 -29.19
CA ASP A 2 3.07 -19.88 -28.80
C ASP A 2 4.08 -21.01 -28.50
N LEU A 3 5.37 -20.79 -28.76
CA LEU A 3 6.43 -21.78 -28.51
C LEU A 3 7.35 -21.40 -27.35
N VAL A 4 7.29 -20.16 -26.83
CA VAL A 4 8.28 -19.63 -25.87
C VAL A 4 7.69 -18.66 -24.83
N VAL A 5 6.37 -18.43 -24.84
CA VAL A 5 5.68 -17.58 -23.85
C VAL A 5 4.81 -18.48 -23.00
N ASP A 6 5.15 -18.57 -21.71
CA ASP A 6 4.40 -19.38 -20.75
C ASP A 6 3.16 -18.64 -20.23
N GLU A 7 3.29 -17.34 -19.95
CA GLU A 7 2.24 -16.52 -19.35
C GLU A 7 2.16 -15.12 -19.98
N GLU A 8 0.96 -14.56 -19.96
CA GLU A 8 0.70 -13.18 -20.36
C GLU A 8 0.07 -12.43 -19.18
N ILE A 9 0.69 -11.34 -18.76
CA ILE A 9 0.27 -10.57 -17.58
C ILE A 9 -0.07 -9.15 -18.03
N SER A 10 -1.27 -8.69 -17.68
CA SER A 10 -1.65 -7.28 -17.78
C SER A 10 -1.54 -6.60 -16.42
N ILE A 11 -1.10 -5.34 -16.40
CA ILE A 11 -1.07 -4.51 -15.19
C ILE A 11 -2.33 -3.64 -15.03
N GLY A 12 -3.28 -3.74 -15.96
CA GLY A 12 -4.59 -3.06 -15.88
C GLY A 12 -5.25 -2.82 -17.24
N ASP A 13 -6.49 -2.35 -17.21
CA ASP A 13 -7.34 -2.16 -18.40
C ASP A 13 -7.06 -0.84 -19.13
N PHE A 14 -5.83 -0.68 -19.62
CA PHE A 14 -5.38 0.47 -20.40
C PHE A 14 -4.24 0.09 -21.36
N ILE A 15 -3.98 0.96 -22.34
CA ILE A 15 -2.95 0.70 -23.38
C ILE A 15 -1.72 1.56 -23.11
N LEU A 16 -0.54 0.92 -23.16
CA LEU A 16 0.77 1.58 -23.14
C LEU A 16 1.43 1.52 -24.52
N SER A 17 2.41 2.40 -24.75
CA SER A 17 3.19 2.40 -26.00
C SER A 17 4.09 1.18 -26.16
N GLY A 18 4.39 0.48 -25.07
CA GLY A 18 5.31 -0.66 -24.99
C GLY A 18 5.19 -1.38 -23.64
N GLY A 19 5.87 -2.52 -23.50
CA GLY A 19 5.78 -3.40 -22.33
C GLY A 19 6.76 -3.06 -21.21
N GLU A 20 7.68 -2.11 -21.41
CA GLU A 20 8.79 -1.82 -20.51
C GLU A 20 8.31 -1.33 -19.14
N LEU A 21 7.30 -0.46 -19.10
CA LEU A 21 6.72 0.01 -17.84
C LEU A 21 5.96 -1.11 -17.12
N ALA A 22 5.24 -1.96 -17.86
CA ALA A 22 4.56 -3.12 -17.27
C ALA A 22 5.56 -4.09 -16.65
N ALA A 23 6.66 -4.38 -17.34
CA ALA A 23 7.75 -5.20 -16.80
C ALA A 23 8.39 -4.57 -15.55
N ALA A 24 8.65 -3.26 -15.56
CA ALA A 24 9.22 -2.55 -14.41
C ALA A 24 8.28 -2.57 -13.19
N VAL A 25 6.97 -2.40 -13.39
CA VAL A 25 5.96 -2.51 -12.33
C VAL A 25 5.94 -3.92 -11.72
N ILE A 26 6.01 -4.97 -12.54
CA ILE A 26 6.06 -6.35 -12.05
C ILE A 26 7.36 -6.59 -11.24
N VAL A 27 8.51 -6.14 -11.76
CA VAL A 27 9.79 -6.28 -11.05
C VAL A 27 9.78 -5.54 -9.71
N ASP A 28 9.22 -4.33 -9.65
CA ASP A 28 9.06 -3.57 -8.41
C ASP A 28 8.16 -4.31 -7.42
N ALA A 29 6.95 -4.68 -7.83
CA ALA A 29 5.98 -5.36 -6.97
C ALA A 29 6.50 -6.69 -6.41
N VAL A 30 7.12 -7.53 -7.25
CA VAL A 30 7.67 -8.83 -6.83
C VAL A 30 8.98 -8.67 -6.05
N GLY A 31 9.84 -7.73 -6.44
CA GLY A 31 11.13 -7.48 -5.79
C GLY A 31 10.97 -7.08 -4.32
N ARG A 32 9.91 -6.35 -3.97
CA ARG A 32 9.56 -5.98 -2.60
C ARG A 32 9.28 -7.18 -1.68
N LEU A 33 8.89 -8.33 -2.24
CA LEU A 33 8.63 -9.56 -1.48
C LEU A 33 9.92 -10.34 -1.14
N ILE A 34 11.07 -9.92 -1.67
CA ILE A 34 12.35 -10.57 -1.39
C ILE A 34 12.87 -10.11 -0.02
N PRO A 35 13.20 -11.05 0.90
CA PRO A 35 13.73 -10.71 2.22
C PRO A 35 14.96 -9.80 2.15
N GLY A 36 14.96 -8.73 2.95
CA GLY A 36 16.04 -7.76 3.03
C GLY A 36 15.96 -6.59 2.02
N VAL A 37 14.97 -6.56 1.13
CA VAL A 37 14.73 -5.41 0.23
C VAL A 37 13.99 -4.29 0.96
N LEU A 38 12.90 -4.62 1.66
CA LEU A 38 12.17 -3.69 2.53
C LEU A 38 12.85 -3.73 3.90
N GLY A 39 13.57 -2.66 4.27
CA GLY A 39 14.39 -2.65 5.49
C GLY A 39 13.65 -3.03 6.78
N ASP A 40 12.34 -2.75 6.87
CA ASP A 40 11.45 -3.24 7.92
C ASP A 40 10.48 -4.28 7.34
N GLU A 41 10.55 -5.52 7.83
CA GLU A 41 9.77 -6.66 7.36
C GLU A 41 8.25 -6.44 7.54
N ASN A 42 7.84 -5.62 8.51
CA ASN A 42 6.41 -5.31 8.73
C ASN A 42 5.84 -4.38 7.65
N SER A 43 6.70 -3.74 6.83
CA SER A 43 6.27 -2.76 5.82
C SER A 43 5.37 -3.37 4.76
N ALA A 44 5.51 -4.67 4.46
CA ALA A 44 4.65 -5.35 3.50
C ALA A 44 3.35 -5.87 4.12
N GLU A 45 3.28 -5.97 5.45
CA GLU A 45 2.11 -6.52 6.15
C GLU A 45 0.99 -5.48 6.30
N GLU A 46 1.35 -4.21 6.57
CA GLU A 46 0.40 -3.10 6.75
C GLU A 46 0.20 -2.27 5.45
N GLU A 47 -0.01 -2.91 4.30
CA GLU A 47 -0.28 -2.20 3.03
C GLU A 47 -1.70 -2.41 2.50
N SER A 48 -2.09 -1.58 1.53
CA SER A 48 -3.31 -1.83 0.77
C SER A 48 -3.26 -3.22 0.12
N PHE A 49 -4.40 -3.91 0.11
CA PHE A 49 -4.62 -5.24 -0.45
C PHE A 49 -3.95 -6.41 0.31
N SER A 50 -3.15 -6.17 1.36
CA SER A 50 -2.58 -7.27 2.18
C SER A 50 -3.65 -8.05 2.95
N GLN A 51 -4.75 -7.39 3.31
CA GLN A 51 -5.92 -7.96 3.99
C GLN A 51 -7.22 -7.71 3.21
N ASP A 52 -7.17 -7.62 1.89
CA ASP A 52 -8.30 -7.24 1.02
C ASP A 52 -8.94 -5.87 1.36
N LEU A 53 -8.19 -5.00 2.05
CA LEU A 53 -8.60 -3.66 2.43
C LEU A 53 -7.62 -2.62 1.89
N LEU A 54 -8.11 -1.41 1.62
CA LEU A 54 -7.26 -0.25 1.43
C LEU A 54 -6.65 0.20 2.75
N GLU A 55 -5.44 0.73 2.71
CA GLU A 55 -4.71 1.20 3.89
C GLU A 55 -5.39 2.40 4.56
N PHE A 56 -5.23 2.52 5.87
CA PHE A 56 -5.79 3.64 6.65
C PHE A 56 -5.06 4.96 6.36
N PRO A 57 -5.72 6.13 6.57
CA PRO A 57 -5.09 7.42 6.33
C PRO A 57 -3.93 7.69 7.30
N HIS A 58 -2.81 8.14 6.74
CA HIS A 58 -1.61 8.49 7.48
C HIS A 58 -1.50 9.98 7.75
N TYR A 59 -0.95 10.31 8.92
CA TYR A 59 -0.73 11.68 9.36
C TYR A 59 0.70 11.83 9.87
N THR A 60 1.31 12.95 9.51
CA THR A 60 2.63 13.35 10.01
C THR A 60 2.60 14.82 10.42
N ARG A 61 3.72 15.32 10.92
CA ARG A 61 3.86 16.72 11.34
C ARG A 61 3.60 17.67 10.16
N PRO A 62 3.01 18.86 10.39
CA PRO A 62 2.61 19.45 11.68
C PRO A 62 1.26 18.94 12.21
N TYR A 63 0.94 19.23 13.49
CA TYR A 63 -0.33 18.82 14.12
C TYR A 63 -1.57 19.43 13.43
N GLU A 64 -1.46 20.67 12.98
CA GLU A 64 -2.54 21.36 12.30
C GLU A 64 -2.00 21.94 10.99
N TYR A 65 -2.68 21.61 9.90
CA TYR A 65 -2.35 22.10 8.57
C TYR A 65 -3.60 22.69 7.93
N ARG A 66 -3.58 24.00 7.65
CA ARG A 66 -4.71 24.74 7.06
C ARG A 66 -6.04 24.57 7.83
N GLY A 67 -5.98 24.54 9.16
CA GLY A 67 -7.16 24.34 10.02
C GLY A 67 -7.60 22.87 10.18
N LEU A 68 -6.96 21.92 9.49
CA LEU A 68 -7.19 20.49 9.65
C LEU A 68 -6.25 19.91 10.70
N LYS A 69 -6.80 19.29 11.74
CA LYS A 69 -6.04 18.69 12.83
C LYS A 69 -5.85 17.19 12.62
N VAL A 70 -4.70 16.68 13.06
CA VAL A 70 -4.50 15.23 13.21
C VAL A 70 -5.54 14.70 14.21
N PRO A 71 -6.24 13.59 13.90
CA PRO A 71 -7.21 12.98 14.82
C PRO A 71 -6.62 12.77 16.22
N ASP A 72 -7.33 13.23 17.26
CA ASP A 72 -6.82 13.18 18.64
C ASP A 72 -6.53 11.75 19.11
N ILE A 73 -7.24 10.76 18.55
CA ILE A 73 -7.01 9.34 18.82
C ILE A 73 -5.59 8.89 18.44
N LEU A 74 -5.03 9.41 17.35
CA LEU A 74 -3.66 9.14 16.90
C LEU A 74 -2.59 9.76 17.80
N ARG A 75 -3.01 10.67 18.70
CA ARG A 75 -2.15 11.34 19.68
C ARG A 75 -2.37 10.85 21.10
N SER A 76 -3.28 9.89 21.30
CA SER A 76 -3.66 9.40 22.63
C SER A 76 -2.56 8.57 23.31
N GLY A 77 -1.61 8.02 22.54
CA GLY A 77 -0.64 7.03 23.02
C GLY A 77 -1.24 5.66 23.33
N ASP A 78 -2.55 5.49 23.15
CA ASP A 78 -3.26 4.23 23.34
C ASP A 78 -3.18 3.40 22.06
N HIS A 79 -2.16 2.53 21.99
CA HIS A 79 -1.90 1.69 20.81
C HIS A 79 -3.12 0.87 20.38
N LYS A 80 -3.88 0.32 21.34
CA LYS A 80 -5.07 -0.48 21.05
C LYS A 80 -6.16 0.37 20.38
N LYS A 81 -6.44 1.55 20.93
CA LYS A 81 -7.44 2.44 20.31
C LYS A 81 -6.99 2.98 18.94
N ILE A 82 -5.70 3.19 18.75
CA ILE A 82 -5.14 3.60 17.46
C ILE A 82 -5.33 2.49 16.43
N GLU A 83 -5.04 1.25 16.77
CA GLU A 83 -5.25 0.08 15.90
C GLU A 83 -6.73 -0.12 15.55
N GLU A 84 -7.63 -0.03 16.54
CA GLU A 84 -9.08 -0.10 16.32
C GLU A 84 -9.57 1.02 15.37
N TRP A 85 -9.04 2.24 15.52
CA TRP A 85 -9.36 3.35 14.64
C TRP A 85 -8.81 3.15 13.21
N ARG A 86 -7.56 2.71 13.08
CA ARG A 86 -6.92 2.42 11.78
C ARG A 86 -7.73 1.39 11.01
N ARG A 87 -8.08 0.26 11.65
CA ARG A 87 -8.93 -0.77 11.05
C ARG A 87 -10.28 -0.22 10.61
N LYS A 88 -10.92 0.61 11.44
CA LYS A 88 -12.21 1.22 11.11
C LYS A 88 -12.14 2.14 9.89
N GLU A 89 -11.11 2.99 9.79
CA GLU A 89 -10.96 3.88 8.63
C GLU A 89 -10.60 3.10 7.36
N SER A 90 -9.78 2.05 7.46
CA SER A 90 -9.47 1.13 6.35
C SER A 90 -10.74 0.45 5.79
N ILE A 91 -11.61 -0.07 6.67
CA ILE A 91 -12.91 -0.65 6.26
C ILE A 91 -13.83 0.41 5.62
N LYS A 92 -13.76 1.67 6.07
CA LYS A 92 -14.64 2.74 5.61
C LYS A 92 -14.26 3.28 4.23
N ILE A 93 -12.97 3.26 3.87
CA ILE A 93 -12.48 3.74 2.57
C ILE A 93 -12.50 2.66 1.49
N THR A 94 -12.47 1.39 1.88
CA THR A 94 -12.67 0.23 1.00
C THR A 94 -14.13 0.10 0.60
#